data_AF-A0A9D6RC54-F1
#
_entry.id   AF-A0A9D6RC54-F1
#
_cell.length_a   1.000
_cell.length_b   1.000
_cell.length_c   1.000
_cell.angle_alpha   90.00
_cell.angle_beta   90.00
_cell.angle_gamma   90.00
#
_symmetry.space_group_name_H-M   'P 1'
#
loop_
_entity.id
_entity.type
_entity.pdbx_description
1 polymer ?
#
loop_
_entity_poly.entity_id
_entity_poly.type
_entity_poly.pdbx_seq_one_letter_code
_entity_poly.pdbx_strand_id
1 'polypeptide(L)'
;MNDVAPPVTAAADDPRSRFYQGTILRLYSGSRSGLVRTGSGRDVPFAMSDVRLLGTDRGFAALREGMQVGFDLGWTSRGRRVTTIRLFD
;
A
#
# COMPACT_ATOMS: atom_id res chain seq x y z
N MET A 1 -27.76 -34.17 13.14
CA MET A 1 -26.44 -33.94 12.51
C MET A 1 -26.39 -32.47 12.12
N ASN A 2 -25.61 -31.65 12.83
CA ASN A 2 -25.55 -30.21 12.55
C ASN A 2 -24.68 -29.97 11.31
N ASP A 3 -25.30 -29.37 10.29
CA ASP A 3 -24.63 -28.69 9.19
C ASP A 3 -23.89 -27.47 9.77
N VAL A 4 -22.62 -27.63 10.12
CA VAL A 4 -21.73 -26.50 10.40
C VAL A 4 -21.19 -26.07 9.04
N ALA A 5 -21.90 -25.14 8.39
CA ALA A 5 -21.36 -24.43 7.25
C ALA A 5 -19.99 -23.83 7.63
N PRO A 6 -18.98 -23.88 6.75
CA PRO A 6 -17.71 -23.21 7.02
C PRO A 6 -17.97 -21.72 7.27
N PRO A 7 -17.21 -21.05 8.15
CA PRO A 7 -17.36 -19.62 8.35
C PRO A 7 -17.20 -18.93 7.00
N VAL A 8 -18.29 -18.32 6.56
CA VAL A 8 -18.40 -17.56 5.32
C VAL A 8 -17.21 -16.61 5.21
N THR A 9 -16.44 -16.81 4.14
CA THR A 9 -15.64 -15.87 3.36
C THR A 9 -15.78 -14.38 3.72
N ALA A 10 -15.34 -13.96 4.90
CA ALA A 10 -15.32 -12.54 5.29
C ALA A 10 -14.04 -11.83 4.81
N ALA A 11 -13.08 -12.57 4.23
CA ALA A 11 -11.82 -12.00 3.76
C ALA A 11 -11.88 -11.45 2.32
N ALA A 12 -12.92 -11.74 1.54
CA ALA A 12 -12.97 -11.38 0.11
C ALA A 12 -13.47 -9.95 -0.18
N ASP A 13 -14.20 -9.33 0.76
CA ASP A 13 -14.76 -7.98 0.59
C ASP A 13 -13.99 -6.88 1.32
N ASP A 14 -12.90 -7.21 2.04
CA ASP A 14 -12.01 -6.17 2.56
C ASP A 14 -11.17 -5.63 1.39
N PRO A 15 -11.27 -4.34 1.01
CA PRO A 15 -10.41 -3.76 0.00
C PRO A 15 -8.91 -3.88 0.34
N ARG A 16 -8.56 -4.11 1.62
CA ARG A 16 -7.19 -4.45 2.06
C ARG A 16 -6.70 -5.77 1.47
N SER A 17 -7.57 -6.74 1.22
CA SER A 17 -7.20 -8.06 0.65
C SER A 17 -6.74 -7.97 -0.81
N ARG A 18 -7.03 -6.86 -1.50
CA ARG A 18 -6.67 -6.66 -2.92
C ARG A 18 -5.29 -6.03 -3.13
N PHE A 19 -4.71 -5.46 -2.08
CA PHE A 19 -3.42 -4.78 -2.14
C PHE A 19 -2.39 -5.47 -1.25
N TYR A 20 -1.12 -5.40 -1.63
CA TYR A 20 -0.05 -5.78 -0.71
C TYR A 20 -0.07 -4.85 0.50
N GLN A 21 0.18 -5.41 1.68
CA GLN A 21 0.22 -4.66 2.93
C GLN A 21 1.65 -4.27 3.27
N GLY A 22 1.85 -3.01 3.63
CA GLY A 22 3.15 -2.49 3.98
C GLY A 22 3.09 -1.24 4.85
N THR A 23 4.26 -0.81 5.30
CA THR A 23 4.42 0.36 6.15
C THR A 23 5.22 1.41 5.42
N ILE A 24 4.78 2.67 5.43
CA ILE A 24 5.63 3.79 5.02
C ILE A 24 6.81 3.89 5.98
N LEU A 25 8.02 3.59 5.50
CA LEU A 25 9.22 3.63 6.33
C LEU A 25 9.82 5.03 6.38
N ARG A 26 9.89 5.69 5.22
CA ARG A 26 10.49 7.02 5.08
C ARG A 26 9.75 7.87 4.05
N LEU A 27 9.70 9.18 4.30
CA LEU A 27 9.18 10.18 3.38
C LEU A 27 10.21 11.28 3.13
N TYR A 28 10.49 11.53 1.85
CA TYR A 28 11.37 12.59 1.39
C TYR A 28 10.52 13.71 0.79
N SER A 29 10.20 14.73 1.59
CA SER A 29 9.33 15.84 1.18
C SER A 29 9.88 16.62 -0.02
N GLY A 30 11.19 16.87 -0.06
CA GLY A 30 11.83 17.63 -1.14
C GLY A 30 11.69 16.99 -2.52
N SER A 31 11.76 15.66 -2.60
CA SER A 31 11.61 14.91 -3.86
C SER A 31 10.23 14.27 -4.04
N ARG A 32 9.32 14.49 -3.09
CA ARG A 32 7.99 13.84 -3.02
C ARG A 32 8.09 12.33 -3.30
N SER A 33 8.96 11.67 -2.57
CA SER A 33 9.22 10.24 -2.71
C SER A 33 9.31 9.58 -1.34
N GLY A 34 9.39 8.25 -1.30
CA GLY A 34 9.52 7.53 -0.04
C GLY A 34 9.84 6.06 -0.21
N LEU A 35 9.85 5.36 0.91
CA LEU A 35 10.08 3.91 1.00
C LEU A 35 8.89 3.24 1.66
N VAL A 36 8.44 2.13 1.08
CA VAL A 36 7.49 1.21 1.71
C VAL A 36 8.23 -0.06 2.11
N ARG A 37 8.12 -0.43 3.39
CA ARG A 37 8.52 -1.75 3.87
C ARG A 37 7.38 -2.73 3.61
N THR A 38 7.65 -3.76 2.81
CA THR A 38 6.70 -4.85 2.55
C THR A 38 6.58 -5.77 3.76
N GLY A 39 5.50 -6.55 3.87
CA GLY A 39 5.37 -7.59 4.90
C GLY A 39 6.49 -8.66 4.89
N SER A 40 7.18 -8.82 3.76
CA SER A 40 8.37 -9.69 3.64
C SER A 40 9.68 -9.03 4.09
N GLY A 41 9.63 -7.81 4.62
CA GLY A 41 10.81 -7.09 5.07
C GLY A 41 11.68 -6.50 3.96
N ARG A 42 11.16 -6.33 2.73
CA ARG A 42 11.85 -5.61 1.65
C ARG A 42 11.49 -4.13 1.65
N ASP A 43 12.43 -3.28 1.23
CA ASP A 43 12.19 -1.85 1.03
C ASP A 43 11.97 -1.61 -0.44
N VAL A 44 10.84 -1.01 -0.76
CA VAL A 44 10.52 -0.65 -2.15
C VAL A 44 10.34 0.87 -2.23
N PRO A 45 11.08 1.54 -3.13
CA PRO A 45 10.94 2.96 -3.33
C PRO A 45 9.69 3.30 -4.15
N PHE A 46 9.13 4.46 -3.85
CA PHE A 46 8.04 5.07 -4.59
C PHE A 46 8.31 6.55 -4.84
N ALA A 47 7.77 7.07 -5.94
CA ALA A 47 7.80 8.48 -6.26
C ALA A 47 6.38 8.94 -6.54
N MET A 48 6.01 10.13 -6.06
CA MET A 48 4.66 10.66 -6.25
C MET A 48 4.30 10.91 -7.72
N SER A 49 5.30 11.06 -8.59
CA SER A 49 5.09 11.15 -10.04
C SER A 49 4.62 9.84 -10.67
N ASP A 50 4.96 8.71 -10.05
CA ASP A 50 4.80 7.36 -10.61
C ASP A 50 3.78 6.54 -9.82
N VAL A 51 3.22 7.11 -8.74
CA VAL A 51 2.29 6.44 -7.82
C VAL A 51 0.92 7.09 -7.85
N ARG A 52 -0.12 6.27 -7.88
CA ARG A 52 -1.49 6.71 -7.69
C ARG A 52 -1.87 6.55 -6.21
N LEU A 53 -2.23 7.65 -5.56
CA LEU A 53 -2.81 7.63 -4.22
C LEU A 53 -4.32 7.39 -4.31
N LEU A 54 -4.80 6.46 -3.50
CA LEU A 54 -6.21 6.12 -3.36
C LEU A 54 -6.64 6.30 -1.91
N GLY A 55 -7.87 6.77 -1.69
CA GLY A 55 -8.41 6.98 -0.33
C GLY A 55 -8.04 8.33 0.30
N THR A 56 -7.47 9.27 -0.47
CA THR A 56 -7.22 10.64 0.01
C THR A 56 -7.10 11.64 -1.14
N ASP A 57 -7.57 12.86 -0.91
CA ASP A 57 -7.37 14.01 -1.82
C ASP A 57 -6.19 14.88 -1.38
N ARG A 58 -5.60 14.61 -0.21
CA ARG A 58 -4.47 15.40 0.34
C ARG A 58 -3.11 15.05 -0.28
N GLY A 59 -3.07 14.05 -1.17
CA GLY A 59 -1.86 13.65 -1.88
C GLY A 59 -0.74 13.24 -0.92
N PHE A 60 0.50 13.68 -1.20
CA PHE A 60 1.68 13.33 -0.39
C PHE A 60 1.56 13.74 1.08
N ALA A 61 0.85 14.83 1.37
CA ALA A 61 0.66 15.32 2.74
C ALA A 61 -0.23 14.40 3.59
N ALA A 62 -0.94 13.45 2.97
CA ALA A 62 -1.69 12.41 3.67
C ALA A 62 -0.77 11.33 4.27
N LEU A 63 0.42 11.14 3.72
CA LEU A 63 1.33 10.07 4.11
C LEU A 63 2.10 10.43 5.38
N ARG A 64 2.35 9.43 6.21
CA ARG A 64 3.16 9.56 7.44
C ARG A 64 4.10 8.37 7.59
N GLU A 65 5.30 8.60 8.11
CA GLU A 65 6.20 7.50 8.50
C GLU A 65 5.51 6.64 9.59
N GLY A 66 5.64 5.31 9.48
CA GLY A 66 4.95 4.35 10.34
C GLY A 66 3.51 4.01 9.92
N MET A 67 2.95 4.69 8.92
CA MET A 67 1.59 4.43 8.46
C MET A 67 1.45 3.09 7.73
N GLN A 68 0.44 2.30 8.11
CA GLN A 68 0.02 1.12 7.35
C GLN A 68 -0.73 1.54 6.09
N VAL A 69 -0.31 0.99 4.95
CA VAL A 69 -0.91 1.28 3.64
C VAL A 69 -1.02 0.01 2.81
N GLY A 70 -2.00 0.02 1.90
CA GLY A 70 -2.08 -0.93 0.80
C GLY A 70 -1.21 -0.42 -0.33
N PHE A 71 -0.54 -1.30 -1.05
CA PHE A 71 0.26 -0.89 -2.20
C PHE A 71 0.27 -1.94 -3.31
N ASP A 72 0.56 -1.50 -4.52
CA ASP A 72 0.85 -2.37 -5.67
C ASP A 72 2.25 -2.16 -6.19
N LEU A 73 2.81 -3.20 -6.77
CA LEU A 73 4.11 -3.18 -7.43
C LEU A 73 3.93 -3.23 -8.94
N GLY A 74 4.60 -2.32 -9.63
CA GLY A 74 4.70 -2.31 -11.09
C GLY A 74 6.14 -2.32 -11.56
N TRP A 75 6.33 -2.76 -12.81
CA TRP A 75 7.61 -2.62 -13.49
C TRP A 75 7.68 -1.21 -14.11
N THR A 76 8.63 -0.40 -13.65
CA THR A 76 8.98 0.89 -14.25
C THR A 76 10.34 0.80 -14.97
N SER A 77 10.69 1.79 -15.79
CA SER A 77 12.04 1.88 -16.39
C SER A 77 13.19 1.93 -15.36
N ARG A 78 12.90 2.14 -14.07
CA ARG A 78 13.88 2.27 -12.97
C ARG A 78 13.88 1.13 -11.95
N GLY A 79 13.12 0.07 -12.18
CA GLY A 79 12.98 -1.01 -11.21
C GLY A 79 11.53 -1.40 -10.96
N ARG A 80 11.38 -2.48 -10.18
CA ARG A 80 10.12 -2.78 -9.51
C ARG A 80 9.85 -1.69 -8.47
N ARG A 81 8.81 -0.89 -8.69
CA ARG A 81 8.46 0.25 -7.83
C ARG A 81 7.01 0.18 -7.41
N VAL A 82 6.67 0.90 -6.35
CA VAL A 82 5.28 1.06 -5.95
C VAL A 82 4.57 1.97 -6.96
N THR A 83 3.45 1.50 -7.51
CA THR A 83 2.65 2.22 -8.51
C THR A 83 1.29 2.66 -7.99
N THR A 84 0.82 2.02 -6.91
CA THR A 84 -0.42 2.39 -6.23
C THR A 84 -0.17 2.41 -4.73
N ILE A 85 -0.68 3.41 -4.02
CA ILE A 85 -0.75 3.43 -2.57
C ILE A 85 -2.20 3.72 -2.17
N ARG A 86 -2.80 2.81 -1.40
CA ARG A 86 -4.12 2.93 -0.82
C ARG A 86 -3.99 3.24 0.67
N LEU A 87 -4.56 4.37 1.09
CA LEU A 87 -4.73 4.65 2.50
C LEU A 87 -5.97 3.91 3.01
N PHE A 88 -5.89 3.43 4.25
CA PHE A 88 -6.97 2.72 4.93
C PHE A 88 -7.76 3.60 5.91
N ASP A 89 -7.40 4.89 5.96
CA ASP A 89 -8.08 5.92 6.75
C ASP A 89 -9.54 6.09 6.29
#